data_AF-A0A816R363-F1
#
_entry.id   AF-A0A816R363-F1
#
_cell.length_a   1.000
_cell.length_b   1.000
_cell.length_c   1.000
_cell.angle_alpha   90.00
_cell.angle_beta   90.00
_cell.angle_gamma   90.00
#
_symmetry.space_group_name_H-M   'P 1'
#
loop_
_entity.id
_entity.type
_entity.pdbx_description
1 polymer ?
#
loop_
_entity_poly.entity_id
_entity_poly.type
_entity_poly.pdbx_seq_one_letter_code
_entity_poly.pdbx_strand_id
1 'polypeptide(L)'
;MTDTEAKNLQDCLAHLTQGVQDAKNRTAHIETTLTTLQSTVSTLDQHLSNQVQTFSVAHEQKNQQLQHSIEHLDTQFQELRTYVATQIADLTTELRTTLNTLRTSFPTPHHPPSSNNLSPSHPTLTPSSPQDPPLTIPSRSTIIIQPPTAAPSFSGQPDDKPRPFLLQLTQYTSSSFGWDKEILFQNIGQFLRGTALEWYTQIITSHTPPLHWDAFHTLFLQQFSSPLRLAQLEQQWNKCIQKPNESINEFLVRLRSLWSEHKPQETEHDLVRHLFTKIRPQLVPLIGVLTEPTLENFLMRAREAELIDFSRSKQTFNTNNSNSPTFSTRSNRLTNPRSNVVCYNCNIPGHLASQCTRPHFSTYSTNTKN
;
A
#
# COMPACT_ATOMS: atom_id res chain seq x y z
N MET A 1 -46.86 -53.70 53.82
CA MET A 1 -46.01 -53.48 52.63
C MET A 1 -45.92 -54.79 51.90
N THR A 2 -46.22 -54.77 50.61
CA THR A 2 -46.05 -55.94 49.75
C THR A 2 -44.56 -56.08 49.39
N ASP A 3 -44.07 -57.29 49.16
CA ASP A 3 -42.66 -57.53 48.77
C ASP A 3 -42.26 -56.72 47.52
N THR A 4 -43.23 -56.41 46.66
CA THR A 4 -43.05 -55.56 45.48
C THR A 4 -42.73 -54.11 45.82
N GLU A 5 -43.36 -53.54 46.85
CA GLU A 5 -43.07 -52.17 47.31
C GLU A 5 -41.69 -52.06 47.94
N ALA A 6 -41.30 -53.07 48.72
CA ALA A 6 -39.97 -53.13 49.33
C ALA A 6 -38.87 -53.21 48.25
N LYS A 7 -39.07 -54.02 47.20
CA LYS A 7 -38.14 -54.13 46.08
C LYS A 7 -38.03 -52.83 45.27
N ASN A 8 -39.15 -52.18 44.98
CA ASN A 8 -39.15 -50.90 44.26
C ASN A 8 -38.42 -49.80 45.04
N LEU A 9 -38.56 -49.76 46.37
CA LEU A 9 -37.81 -48.84 47.23
C LEU A 9 -36.31 -49.15 47.25
N GLN A 10 -35.95 -50.44 47.31
CA GLN A 10 -34.55 -50.89 47.26
C GLN A 10 -33.88 -50.47 45.93
N ASP A 11 -34.58 -50.68 44.81
CA ASP A 11 -34.09 -50.31 43.48
C ASP A 11 -33.96 -48.78 43.34
N CYS A 12 -34.92 -48.02 43.88
CA CYS A 12 -34.86 -46.55 43.90
C CYS A 12 -33.67 -46.03 44.74
N LEU A 13 -33.42 -46.63 45.91
CA LEU A 13 -32.26 -46.30 46.76
C LEU A 13 -30.93 -46.63 46.06
N ALA A 14 -30.86 -47.76 45.34
CA ALA A 14 -29.68 -48.13 44.56
C ALA A 14 -29.41 -47.11 43.44
N HIS A 15 -30.46 -46.70 42.70
CA HIS A 15 -30.34 -45.67 41.66
C HIS A 15 -29.92 -44.30 42.21
N LEU A 16 -30.48 -43.88 43.34
CA LEU A 16 -30.07 -42.63 44.01
C LEU A 16 -28.61 -42.70 44.48
N THR A 17 -28.19 -43.83 45.05
CA THR A 17 -26.81 -44.05 45.50
C THR A 17 -25.83 -43.98 44.31
N GLN A 18 -26.17 -44.62 43.20
CA GLN A 18 -25.39 -44.55 41.97
C GLN A 18 -25.32 -43.11 41.43
N GLY A 19 -26.44 -42.40 41.39
CA GLY A 19 -26.48 -41.00 40.94
C GLY A 19 -25.63 -40.06 41.80
N VAL A 20 -25.61 -40.27 43.12
CA VAL A 20 -24.73 -39.51 44.04
C VAL A 20 -23.27 -39.82 43.78
N GLN A 21 -22.91 -41.08 43.55
CA GLN A 21 -21.52 -41.47 43.24
C GLN A 21 -21.06 -40.90 41.89
N ASP A 22 -21.92 -40.92 40.87
CA ASP A 22 -21.63 -40.32 39.56
C ASP A 22 -21.45 -38.80 39.66
N ALA A 23 -22.30 -38.12 40.44
CA ALA A 23 -22.15 -36.70 40.70
C ALA A 23 -20.81 -36.40 41.40
N LYS A 24 -20.43 -37.19 42.40
CA LYS A 24 -19.15 -37.06 43.10
C LYS A 24 -17.95 -37.22 42.16
N ASN A 25 -18.00 -38.21 41.27
CA ASN A 25 -16.96 -38.44 40.27
C ASN A 25 -16.85 -37.26 39.29
N ARG A 26 -17.99 -36.70 38.84
CA ARG A 26 -18.02 -35.53 37.97
C ARG A 26 -17.46 -34.29 38.66
N THR A 27 -17.78 -34.07 39.93
CA THR A 27 -17.22 -32.97 40.72
C THR A 27 -15.70 -33.08 40.83
N ALA A 28 -15.16 -34.26 41.16
CA ALA A 28 -13.72 -34.48 41.23
C ALA A 28 -13.01 -34.25 39.88
N HIS A 29 -13.64 -34.65 38.77
CA HIS A 29 -13.14 -34.38 37.44
C HIS A 29 -13.12 -32.87 37.14
N ILE A 30 -14.20 -32.15 37.47
CA ILE A 30 -14.28 -30.69 37.30
C ILE A 30 -13.17 -30.00 38.11
N GLU A 31 -12.97 -30.38 39.37
CA GLU A 31 -11.89 -29.82 40.21
C GLU A 31 -10.51 -30.04 39.58
N THR A 32 -10.25 -31.23 39.04
CA THR A 32 -8.99 -31.55 38.34
C THR A 32 -8.81 -30.72 37.06
N THR A 33 -9.89 -30.51 36.30
CA THR A 33 -9.81 -29.64 35.11
C THR A 33 -9.59 -28.18 35.49
N LEU A 34 -10.18 -27.71 36.60
CA LEU A 34 -10.05 -26.34 37.07
C LEU A 34 -8.63 -26.05 37.54
N THR A 35 -8.01 -26.96 38.28
CA THR A 35 -6.61 -26.83 38.70
C THR A 35 -5.65 -26.86 37.51
N THR A 36 -5.92 -27.71 36.51
CA THR A 36 -5.15 -27.73 35.26
C THR A 36 -5.26 -26.41 34.52
N LEU A 37 -6.49 -25.89 34.37
CA LEU A 37 -6.72 -24.60 33.71
C LEU A 37 -6.02 -23.45 34.46
N GLN A 38 -6.11 -23.41 35.79
CA GLN A 38 -5.39 -22.42 36.59
C GLN A 38 -3.88 -22.49 36.37
N SER A 39 -3.30 -23.69 36.34
CA SER A 39 -1.88 -23.85 36.01
C SER A 39 -1.53 -23.31 34.63
N THR A 40 -2.35 -23.59 33.61
CA THR A 40 -2.11 -23.09 32.25
C THR A 40 -2.20 -21.58 32.15
N VAL A 41 -3.16 -20.96 32.86
CA VAL A 41 -3.29 -19.49 32.91
C VAL A 41 -2.06 -18.87 33.55
N SER A 42 -1.57 -19.41 34.66
CA SER A 42 -0.35 -18.92 35.31
C SER A 42 0.88 -19.03 34.42
N THR A 43 1.03 -20.13 33.66
CA THR A 43 2.14 -20.28 32.70
C THR A 43 2.05 -19.27 31.56
N LEU A 44 0.84 -19.04 31.03
CA LEU A 44 0.63 -18.05 29.97
C LEU A 44 0.92 -16.62 30.45
N ASP A 45 0.49 -16.28 31.67
CA ASP A 45 0.73 -14.98 32.26
C ASP A 45 2.23 -14.72 32.47
N GLN A 46 2.95 -15.73 32.97
CA GLN A 46 4.41 -15.67 33.10
C GLN A 46 5.11 -15.51 31.74
N HIS A 47 4.65 -16.24 30.71
CA HIS A 47 5.22 -16.13 29.37
C HIS A 47 4.97 -14.74 28.76
N LEU A 48 3.76 -14.20 28.92
CA LEU A 48 3.42 -12.86 28.44
C LEU A 48 4.27 -11.79 29.13
N SER A 49 4.43 -11.89 30.45
CA SER A 49 5.29 -10.99 31.24
C SER A 49 6.74 -11.01 30.76
N ASN A 50 7.30 -12.20 30.50
CA ASN A 50 8.65 -12.35 29.97
C ASN A 50 8.79 -11.75 28.56
N GLN A 51 7.78 -11.93 27.69
CA GLN A 51 7.81 -11.34 26.35
C GLN A 51 7.74 -9.81 26.38
N VAL A 52 6.87 -9.24 27.21
CA VAL A 52 6.76 -7.78 27.39
C VAL A 52 8.08 -7.21 27.89
N GLN A 53 8.72 -7.86 28.87
CA GLN A 53 10.01 -7.40 29.39
C GLN A 53 11.10 -7.45 28.31
N THR A 54 11.16 -8.54 27.55
CA THR A 54 12.15 -8.70 26.47
C THR A 54 11.97 -7.63 25.39
N PHE A 55 10.72 -7.37 25.00
CA PHE A 55 10.41 -6.35 24.02
C PHE A 55 10.76 -4.95 24.53
N SER A 56 10.44 -4.65 25.80
CA SER A 56 10.76 -3.35 26.42
C SER A 56 12.26 -3.08 26.42
N VAL A 57 13.09 -4.06 26.78
CA VAL A 57 14.54 -3.93 26.79
C VAL A 57 15.10 -3.75 25.37
N ALA A 58 14.63 -4.53 24.40
CA ALA A 58 15.06 -4.42 23.02
C ALA A 58 14.69 -3.07 22.38
N HIS A 59 13.48 -2.56 22.70
CA HIS A 59 13.03 -1.25 22.26
C HIS A 59 13.88 -0.12 22.85
N GLU A 60 14.14 -0.18 24.16
CA GLU A 60 15.00 0.79 24.85
C GLU A 60 16.42 0.82 24.25
N GLN A 61 16.99 -0.35 23.98
CA GLN A 61 18.32 -0.44 23.35
C GLN A 61 18.34 0.19 21.95
N LYS A 62 17.31 -0.05 21.12
CA LYS A 62 17.21 0.58 19.80
C LYS A 62 17.05 2.10 19.89
N ASN A 63 16.28 2.59 20.85
CA ASN A 63 16.13 4.02 21.08
C ASN A 63 17.46 4.68 21.47
N GLN A 64 18.23 4.06 22.36
CA GLN A 64 19.56 4.54 22.73
C GLN A 64 20.52 4.56 21.54
N GLN A 65 20.47 3.54 20.68
CA GLN A 65 21.26 3.50 19.45
C GLN A 65 20.88 4.61 18.46
N LEU A 66 19.57 4.87 18.30
CA LEU A 66 19.08 5.94 17.45
C LEU A 66 19.52 7.31 17.99
N GLN A 67 19.39 7.52 19.29
CA GLN A 67 19.82 8.75 19.96
C GLN A 67 21.30 9.03 19.74
N HIS A 68 22.17 8.03 19.93
CA HIS A 68 23.60 8.16 19.65
C HIS A 68 23.88 8.48 18.17
N SER A 69 23.10 7.91 17.24
CA SER A 69 23.25 8.18 15.80
C SER A 69 22.86 9.62 15.45
N ILE A 70 21.82 10.16 16.10
CA ILE A 70 21.39 11.56 15.94
C ILE A 70 22.49 12.50 16.46
N GLU A 71 23.02 12.25 17.66
CA GLU A 71 24.09 13.07 18.25
C GLU A 71 25.37 13.07 17.40
N HIS A 72 25.72 11.91 16.84
CA HIS A 72 26.83 11.81 15.91
C HIS A 72 26.61 12.64 14.64
N LEU A 73 25.42 12.55 14.03
CA LEU A 73 25.09 13.34 12.84
C LEU A 73 25.09 14.85 13.13
N ASP A 74 24.54 15.28 14.27
CA ASP A 74 24.55 16.68 14.68
C ASP A 74 25.98 17.23 14.82
N THR A 75 26.87 16.42 15.40
CA THR A 75 28.30 16.75 15.48
C THR A 75 28.93 16.92 14.09
N GLN A 76 28.66 16.00 13.16
CA GLN A 76 29.17 16.10 11.78
C GLN A 76 28.61 17.34 11.05
N PHE A 77 27.34 17.66 11.24
CA PHE A 77 26.75 18.88 10.67
C PHE A 77 27.38 20.14 11.25
N GLN A 78 27.68 20.17 12.54
CA GLN A 78 28.30 21.31 13.19
C GLN A 78 29.76 21.51 12.73
N GLU A 79 30.52 20.43 12.54
CA GLU A 79 31.85 20.46 11.93
C GLU A 79 31.79 21.01 10.51
N LEU A 80 30.88 20.49 9.68
CA LEU A 80 30.71 20.95 8.30
C LEU A 80 30.31 22.42 8.24
N ARG A 81 29.40 22.85 9.11
CA ARG A 81 28.97 24.26 9.21
C ARG A 81 30.13 25.17 9.58
N THR A 82 30.98 24.74 10.51
CA THR A 82 32.18 25.48 10.91
C THR A 82 33.17 25.58 9.75
N TYR A 83 33.39 24.48 9.04
CA TYR A 83 34.26 24.44 7.86
C TYR A 83 33.78 25.38 6.74
N VAL A 84 32.49 25.37 6.42
CA VAL A 84 31.93 26.27 5.41
C VAL A 84 32.03 27.73 5.84
N ALA A 85 31.80 28.03 7.13
CA ALA A 85 31.91 29.37 7.66
C ALA A 85 33.34 29.92 7.56
N THR A 86 34.37 29.10 7.84
CA THR A 86 35.78 29.51 7.67
C THR A 86 36.12 29.74 6.20
N GLN A 87 35.69 28.85 5.28
CA GLN A 87 35.93 29.05 3.85
C GLN A 87 35.31 30.36 3.32
N ILE A 88 34.10 30.69 3.77
CA ILE A 88 33.45 31.97 3.40
C ILE A 88 34.23 33.17 3.97
N ALA A 89 34.71 33.08 5.21
CA ALA A 89 35.48 34.14 5.85
C ALA A 89 36.82 34.39 5.13
N ASP A 90 37.51 33.33 4.75
CA ASP A 90 38.78 33.39 4.01
C ASP A 90 38.58 34.05 2.64
N LEU A 91 37.60 33.59 1.86
CA LEU A 91 37.28 34.15 0.55
C LEU A 91 36.86 35.63 0.64
N THR A 92 36.09 35.99 1.67
CA THR A 92 35.69 37.38 1.92
C THR A 92 36.90 38.27 2.22
N THR A 93 37.87 37.74 2.96
CA THR A 93 39.12 38.45 3.31
C THR A 93 40.00 38.63 2.09
N GLU A 94 40.12 37.60 1.25
CA GLU A 94 40.85 37.67 -0.03
C GLU A 94 40.25 38.74 -0.95
N LEU A 95 38.94 38.70 -1.18
CA LEU A 95 38.22 39.70 -1.99
C LEU A 95 38.42 41.13 -1.47
N ARG A 96 38.31 41.34 -0.16
CA ARG A 96 38.54 42.66 0.46
C ARG A 96 39.98 43.13 0.24
N THR A 97 40.94 42.23 0.33
CA THR A 97 42.36 42.55 0.11
C THR A 97 42.57 42.97 -1.34
N THR A 98 42.07 42.20 -2.32
CA THR A 98 42.15 42.53 -3.74
C THR A 98 41.50 43.88 -4.06
N LEU A 99 40.30 44.15 -3.51
CA LEU A 99 39.61 45.44 -3.68
C LEU A 99 40.41 46.61 -3.13
N ASN A 100 41.05 46.45 -1.97
CA ASN A 100 41.90 47.49 -1.40
C ASN A 100 43.15 47.73 -2.25
N THR A 101 43.76 46.69 -2.81
CA THR A 101 44.91 46.83 -3.72
C THR A 101 44.54 47.60 -4.98
N LEU A 102 43.38 47.27 -5.58
CA LEU A 102 42.83 47.97 -6.74
C LEU A 102 42.45 49.42 -6.42
N ARG A 103 42.02 49.73 -5.20
CA ARG A 103 41.71 51.09 -4.78
C ARG A 103 42.96 51.95 -4.61
N THR A 104 44.06 51.37 -4.14
CA THR A 104 45.34 52.09 -3.95
C THR A 104 46.13 52.31 -5.24
N SER A 105 45.78 51.64 -6.34
CA SER A 105 46.46 51.78 -7.64
C SER A 105 45.90 52.92 -8.52
N PHE A 106 44.82 53.60 -8.10
CA PHE A 106 44.31 54.80 -8.78
C PHE A 106 44.72 56.08 -8.04
N PRO A 107 45.42 57.04 -8.67
CA PRO A 107 45.77 58.30 -8.03
C PRO A 107 44.53 59.20 -7.89
N THR A 108 44.37 59.82 -6.72
CA THR A 108 43.32 60.79 -6.43
C THR A 108 43.58 62.11 -7.17
N PRO A 109 42.59 62.74 -7.83
CA PRO A 109 42.74 64.08 -8.38
C PRO A 109 42.48 65.16 -7.31
N HIS A 110 43.38 66.14 -7.24
CA HIS A 110 43.22 67.39 -6.50
C HIS A 110 42.17 68.31 -7.17
N HIS A 111 41.28 68.92 -6.38
CA HIS A 111 40.57 70.18 -6.71
C HIS A 111 41.52 71.39 -6.56
N PRO A 112 41.29 72.63 -7.10
CA PRO A 112 40.02 73.42 -7.20
C PRO A 112 39.97 74.37 -8.47
N PRO A 113 39.28 75.55 -8.54
CA PRO A 113 37.95 76.03 -8.12
C PRO A 113 37.04 76.57 -9.28
N SER A 114 35.79 76.91 -8.94
CA SER A 114 34.79 77.80 -9.58
C SER A 114 34.99 78.40 -10.99
N SER A 115 33.99 78.20 -11.89
CA SER A 115 33.22 79.28 -12.56
C SER A 115 32.20 78.75 -13.59
N ASN A 116 30.96 79.23 -13.42
CA ASN A 116 29.94 79.61 -14.41
C ASN A 116 29.81 78.93 -15.81
N ASN A 117 28.56 78.52 -16.05
CA ASN A 117 27.71 78.82 -17.22
C ASN A 117 27.58 77.83 -18.41
N LEU A 118 26.29 77.62 -18.73
CA LEU A 118 25.64 77.39 -20.03
C LEU A 118 25.52 75.96 -20.59
N SER A 119 24.26 75.49 -20.61
CA SER A 119 23.67 74.51 -21.54
C SER A 119 23.54 75.10 -22.97
N PRO A 120 22.83 74.47 -23.94
CA PRO A 120 22.54 73.04 -24.25
C PRO A 120 22.88 72.71 -25.74
N SER A 121 22.69 71.45 -26.20
CA SER A 121 22.03 71.07 -27.49
C SER A 121 22.32 69.61 -27.92
N HIS A 122 21.26 68.82 -28.10
CA HIS A 122 21.15 67.62 -28.98
C HIS A 122 21.29 68.02 -30.48
N PRO A 123 21.42 67.15 -31.54
CA PRO A 123 20.72 65.86 -31.76
C PRO A 123 21.40 64.71 -32.59
N THR A 124 20.94 63.47 -32.30
CA THR A 124 20.43 62.35 -33.15
C THR A 124 21.20 61.62 -34.31
N LEU A 125 21.01 60.28 -34.31
CA LEU A 125 20.88 59.25 -35.39
C LEU A 125 22.10 58.48 -35.95
N THR A 126 22.32 57.20 -35.54
CA THR A 126 21.99 55.92 -36.25
C THR A 126 23.25 55.18 -36.82
N PRO A 127 23.17 53.96 -37.42
CA PRO A 127 23.70 52.74 -36.80
C PRO A 127 24.71 51.96 -37.69
N SER A 128 25.54 51.08 -37.12
CA SER A 128 26.21 50.05 -37.93
C SER A 128 26.77 48.91 -37.09
N SER A 129 26.22 47.72 -37.30
CA SER A 129 26.87 46.41 -37.15
C SER A 129 27.42 46.02 -38.54
N PRO A 130 28.46 45.17 -38.72
CA PRO A 130 28.34 43.73 -38.43
C PRO A 130 29.63 42.95 -38.04
N GLN A 131 29.41 41.69 -37.65
CA GLN A 131 30.27 40.48 -37.75
C GLN A 131 31.14 40.02 -36.56
N ASP A 132 30.71 38.87 -35.99
CA ASP A 132 31.39 37.96 -35.06
C ASP A 132 32.58 37.18 -35.67
N PRO A 133 33.45 36.59 -34.82
CA PRO A 133 33.75 35.15 -34.88
C PRO A 133 33.66 34.42 -33.51
N PRO A 134 33.70 33.06 -33.47
CA PRO A 134 32.72 32.23 -32.73
C PRO A 134 33.22 31.52 -31.46
N LEU A 135 32.26 30.80 -30.83
CA LEU A 135 32.36 29.72 -29.79
C LEU A 135 32.34 30.26 -28.34
N THR A 136 31.40 29.88 -27.46
CA THR A 136 30.98 28.52 -27.10
C THR A 136 29.62 28.61 -26.39
N ILE A 137 28.61 27.86 -26.86
CA ILE A 137 27.27 27.84 -26.26
C ILE A 137 27.34 27.03 -24.96
N PRO A 138 26.94 27.56 -23.79
CA PRO A 138 26.79 26.75 -22.60
C PRO A 138 25.60 25.81 -22.78
N SER A 139 25.83 24.54 -22.45
CA SER A 139 24.91 23.41 -22.55
C SER A 139 23.46 23.81 -22.26
N ARG A 140 22.62 23.69 -23.30
CA ARG A 140 21.16 23.78 -23.18
C ARG A 140 20.73 22.75 -22.15
N SER A 141 20.37 23.19 -20.95
CA SER A 141 19.72 22.34 -19.97
C SER A 141 18.45 21.82 -20.62
N THR A 142 18.41 20.53 -20.95
CA THR A 142 17.17 19.87 -21.36
C THR A 142 16.24 19.94 -20.16
N ILE A 143 15.35 20.92 -20.14
CA ILE A 143 14.21 20.96 -19.23
C ILE A 143 13.37 19.74 -19.64
N ILE A 144 13.47 18.67 -18.86
CA ILE A 144 12.53 17.56 -18.93
C ILE A 144 11.20 18.13 -18.44
N ILE A 145 10.37 18.58 -19.39
CA ILE A 145 8.97 18.90 -19.11
C ILE A 145 8.34 17.58 -18.71
N GLN A 146 8.10 17.39 -17.41
CA GLN A 146 7.30 16.26 -16.95
C GLN A 146 5.97 16.31 -17.70
N PRO A 147 5.47 15.18 -18.25
CA PRO A 147 4.18 15.18 -18.91
C PRO A 147 3.13 15.75 -17.93
N PRO A 148 2.22 16.62 -18.39
CA PRO A 148 1.24 17.23 -17.50
C PRO A 148 0.38 16.13 -16.90
N THR A 149 0.67 15.75 -15.66
CA THR A 149 -0.25 14.96 -14.84
C THR A 149 -1.57 15.71 -14.86
N ALA A 150 -2.64 15.06 -15.32
CA ALA A 150 -3.95 15.69 -15.37
C ALA A 150 -4.27 16.26 -13.99
N ALA A 151 -4.69 17.54 -13.95
CA ALA A 151 -4.98 18.20 -12.69
C ALA A 151 -6.01 17.37 -11.90
N PRO A 152 -5.74 17.03 -10.63
CA PRO A 152 -6.65 16.24 -9.84
C PRO A 152 -7.96 17.02 -9.67
N SER A 153 -9.08 16.32 -9.77
CA SER A 153 -10.39 16.92 -9.55
C SER A 153 -11.24 16.04 -8.65
N PHE A 154 -12.12 16.67 -7.87
CA PHE A 154 -13.01 15.97 -6.94
C PHE A 154 -14.42 16.51 -7.08
N SER A 155 -15.37 15.61 -7.37
CA SER A 155 -16.75 15.96 -7.66
C SER A 155 -17.70 15.75 -6.47
N GLY A 156 -17.26 14.98 -5.47
CA GLY A 156 -18.06 14.61 -4.30
C GLY A 156 -18.99 13.42 -4.56
N GLN A 157 -18.71 12.63 -5.60
CA GLN A 157 -19.51 11.45 -5.93
C GLN A 157 -19.19 10.26 -5.02
N PRO A 158 -20.09 9.25 -4.91
CA PRO A 158 -19.85 8.07 -4.07
C PRO A 158 -18.62 7.24 -4.47
N ASP A 159 -18.11 7.36 -5.68
CA ASP A 159 -16.88 6.66 -6.10
C ASP A 159 -15.61 7.49 -5.85
N ASP A 160 -15.76 8.80 -5.58
CA ASP A 160 -14.64 9.67 -5.29
C ASP A 160 -14.03 9.33 -3.94
N LYS A 161 -12.70 9.33 -3.86
CA LYS A 161 -11.95 8.98 -2.65
C LYS A 161 -11.34 10.23 -2.03
N PRO A 162 -11.87 10.75 -0.91
CA PRO A 162 -11.48 12.06 -0.39
C PRO A 162 -10.03 12.13 0.07
N ARG A 163 -9.52 11.08 0.75
CA ARG A 163 -8.12 11.04 1.22
C ARG A 163 -7.12 10.95 0.07
N PRO A 164 -7.25 9.99 -0.87
CA PRO A 164 -6.40 9.95 -2.06
C PRO A 164 -6.40 11.25 -2.86
N PHE A 165 -7.57 11.89 -3.02
CA PHE A 165 -7.66 13.17 -3.70
C PHE A 165 -6.80 14.25 -3.02
N LEU A 166 -6.91 14.43 -1.70
CA LEU A 166 -6.13 15.45 -0.98
C LEU A 166 -4.62 15.20 -1.05
N LEU A 167 -4.20 13.93 -0.99
CA LEU A 167 -2.80 13.53 -1.16
C LEU A 167 -2.29 13.84 -2.57
N GLN A 168 -3.03 13.42 -3.60
CA GLN A 168 -2.69 13.68 -5.00
C GLN A 168 -2.65 15.18 -5.29
N LEU A 169 -3.61 15.93 -4.76
CA LEU A 169 -3.68 17.37 -4.90
C LEU A 169 -2.45 18.05 -4.30
N THR A 170 -2.11 17.73 -3.05
CA THR A 170 -0.93 18.31 -2.37
C THR A 170 0.35 17.98 -3.15
N GLN A 171 0.53 16.72 -3.57
CA GLN A 171 1.69 16.31 -4.35
C GLN A 171 1.75 17.05 -5.70
N TYR A 172 0.62 17.15 -6.39
CA TYR A 172 0.51 17.83 -7.68
C TYR A 172 0.85 19.32 -7.58
N THR A 173 0.30 20.03 -6.60
CA THR A 173 0.52 21.47 -6.47
C THR A 173 1.90 21.81 -5.96
N SER A 174 2.46 21.02 -5.04
CA SER A 174 3.84 21.21 -4.59
C SER A 174 4.85 20.88 -5.70
N SER A 175 4.60 19.85 -6.51
CA SER A 175 5.51 19.45 -7.59
C SER A 175 5.42 20.36 -8.83
N SER A 176 4.21 20.79 -9.20
CA SER A 176 3.99 21.56 -10.44
C SER A 176 4.14 23.06 -10.24
N PHE A 177 3.75 23.58 -9.07
CA PHE A 177 3.69 25.02 -8.81
C PHE A 177 4.44 25.47 -7.56
N GLY A 178 4.99 24.54 -6.77
CA GLY A 178 5.67 24.87 -5.51
C GLY A 178 4.73 25.46 -4.46
N TRP A 179 3.43 25.16 -4.53
CA TRP A 179 2.46 25.72 -3.59
C TRP A 179 2.65 25.14 -2.19
N ASP A 180 2.64 26.04 -1.21
CA ASP A 180 2.46 25.71 0.20
C ASP A 180 0.97 25.48 0.52
N LYS A 181 0.68 25.14 1.79
CA LYS A 181 -0.67 24.81 2.23
C LYS A 181 -1.61 26.02 2.16
N GLU A 182 -1.07 27.21 2.38
CA GLU A 182 -1.80 28.48 2.41
C GLU A 182 -2.27 28.87 1.01
N ILE A 183 -1.37 28.83 0.02
CA ILE A 183 -1.71 29.07 -1.39
C ILE A 183 -2.65 27.99 -1.90
N LEU A 184 -2.41 26.72 -1.54
CA LEU A 184 -3.31 25.62 -1.90
C LEU A 184 -4.73 25.85 -1.37
N PHE A 185 -4.86 26.28 -0.11
CA PHE A 185 -6.17 26.57 0.50
C PHE A 185 -6.90 27.71 -0.24
N GLN A 186 -6.19 28.77 -0.62
CA GLN A 186 -6.80 29.89 -1.37
C GLN A 186 -7.31 29.48 -2.75
N ASN A 187 -6.69 28.47 -3.36
CA ASN A 187 -6.98 28.08 -4.74
C ASN A 187 -7.73 26.75 -4.85
N ILE A 188 -8.05 26.06 -3.75
CA ILE A 188 -8.62 24.70 -3.80
C ILE A 188 -9.93 24.61 -4.58
N GLY A 189 -10.73 25.67 -4.59
CA GLY A 189 -11.98 25.73 -5.34
C GLY A 189 -11.83 25.36 -6.82
N GLN A 190 -10.67 25.62 -7.43
CA GLN A 190 -10.41 25.30 -8.84
C GLN A 190 -10.29 23.80 -9.13
N PHE A 191 -10.12 22.96 -8.10
CA PHE A 191 -10.02 21.50 -8.22
C PHE A 191 -11.31 20.78 -7.82
N LEU A 192 -12.31 21.53 -7.33
CA LEU A 192 -13.60 20.98 -6.93
C LEU A 192 -14.60 21.09 -8.07
N ARG A 193 -15.46 20.08 -8.21
CA ARG A 193 -16.53 20.00 -9.21
C ARG A 193 -17.82 19.55 -8.53
N GLY A 194 -18.95 19.69 -9.23
CA GLY A 194 -20.24 19.14 -8.78
C GLY A 194 -20.60 19.51 -7.34
N THR A 195 -21.08 18.50 -6.59
CA THR A 195 -21.50 18.63 -5.19
C THR A 195 -20.38 19.14 -4.29
N ALA A 196 -19.12 18.80 -4.58
CA ALA A 196 -17.99 19.26 -3.77
C ALA A 196 -17.73 20.76 -3.91
N LEU A 197 -17.87 21.32 -5.11
CA LEU A 197 -17.73 22.76 -5.34
C LEU A 197 -18.88 23.54 -4.71
N GLU A 198 -20.10 23.00 -4.79
CA GLU A 198 -21.28 23.59 -4.15
C GLU A 198 -21.10 23.65 -2.64
N TRP A 199 -20.72 22.52 -2.01
CA TRP A 199 -20.39 22.47 -0.59
C TRP A 199 -19.28 23.45 -0.21
N TYR A 200 -18.20 23.52 -1.01
CA TYR A 200 -17.11 24.47 -0.76
C TYR A 200 -17.60 25.92 -0.75
N THR A 201 -18.42 26.28 -1.73
CA THR A 201 -19.00 27.63 -1.83
C THR A 201 -19.88 27.95 -0.62
N GLN A 202 -20.63 26.97 -0.10
CA GLN A 202 -21.44 27.14 1.11
C GLN A 202 -20.59 27.33 2.37
N ILE A 203 -19.51 26.57 2.55
CA ILE A 203 -18.69 26.69 3.78
C ILE A 203 -17.90 28.00 3.83
N ILE A 204 -17.40 28.48 2.69
CA ILE A 204 -16.61 29.74 2.67
C ILE A 204 -17.50 30.97 2.85
N THR A 205 -18.80 30.86 2.54
CA THR A 205 -19.79 31.93 2.75
C THR A 205 -20.52 31.82 4.09
N SER A 206 -20.25 30.75 4.86
CA SER A 206 -20.86 30.54 6.18
C SER A 206 -20.33 31.53 7.23
N HIS A 207 -21.02 31.60 8.39
CA HIS A 207 -20.58 32.42 9.52
C HIS A 207 -19.27 31.96 10.16
N THR A 208 -18.84 30.71 9.90
CA THR A 208 -17.62 30.12 10.46
C THR A 208 -16.81 29.42 9.37
N PRO A 209 -16.18 30.19 8.46
CA PRO A 209 -15.39 29.61 7.38
C PRO A 209 -14.09 29.01 7.91
N PRO A 210 -13.52 27.98 7.24
CA PRO A 210 -12.19 27.50 7.58
C PRO A 210 -11.15 28.61 7.37
N LEU A 211 -10.25 28.79 8.34
CA LEU A 211 -9.23 29.85 8.32
C LEU A 211 -7.91 29.42 7.67
N HIS A 212 -7.62 28.12 7.65
CA HIS A 212 -6.38 27.56 7.11
C HIS A 212 -6.61 26.14 6.59
N TRP A 213 -5.60 25.61 5.89
CA TRP A 213 -5.64 24.30 5.23
C TRP A 213 -6.10 23.17 6.15
N ASP A 214 -5.54 23.05 7.35
CA ASP A 214 -5.87 21.91 8.24
C ASP A 214 -7.33 21.95 8.74
N ALA A 215 -7.89 23.15 8.93
CA ALA A 215 -9.32 23.31 9.25
C ALA A 215 -10.21 22.90 8.07
N PHE A 216 -9.87 23.35 6.86
CA PHE A 216 -10.55 22.91 5.64
C PHE A 216 -10.44 21.40 5.45
N HIS A 217 -9.25 20.83 5.59
CA HIS A 217 -8.96 19.41 5.41
C HIS A 217 -9.82 18.56 6.36
N THR A 218 -9.97 19.01 7.61
CA THR A 218 -10.82 18.35 8.61
C THR A 218 -12.29 18.39 8.20
N LEU A 219 -12.82 19.55 7.83
CA LEU A 219 -14.21 19.71 7.39
C LEU A 219 -14.51 18.92 6.11
N PHE A 220 -13.57 18.90 5.16
CA PHE A 220 -13.67 18.15 3.91
C PHE A 220 -13.79 16.66 4.18
N LEU A 221 -12.90 16.11 5.01
CA LEU A 221 -12.98 14.70 5.38
C LEU A 221 -14.26 14.38 6.15
N GLN A 222 -14.72 15.25 7.04
CA GLN A 222 -15.97 15.07 7.77
C GLN A 222 -17.18 15.04 6.82
N GLN A 223 -17.23 15.92 5.84
CA GLN A 223 -18.32 15.98 4.87
C GLN A 223 -18.34 14.76 3.95
N PHE A 224 -17.20 14.41 3.35
CA PHE A 224 -17.12 13.39 2.30
C PHE A 224 -16.79 11.98 2.83
N SER A 225 -16.56 11.83 4.14
CA SER A 225 -16.41 10.53 4.83
C SER A 225 -17.62 10.25 5.72
N SER A 226 -18.83 10.27 5.15
CA SER A 226 -20.07 10.03 5.89
C SER A 226 -20.09 8.65 6.60
N PRO A 227 -20.85 8.48 7.70
CA PRO A 227 -20.96 7.19 8.39
C PRO A 227 -21.36 6.03 7.47
N LEU A 228 -22.24 6.29 6.50
CA LEU A 228 -22.64 5.30 5.50
C LEU A 228 -21.45 4.86 4.63
N ARG A 229 -20.62 5.81 4.18
CA ARG A 229 -19.40 5.50 3.42
C ARG A 229 -18.42 4.68 4.26
N LEU A 230 -18.23 5.04 5.53
CA LEU A 230 -17.36 4.28 6.44
C LEU A 230 -17.84 2.84 6.61
N ALA A 231 -19.14 2.62 6.74
CA ALA A 231 -19.73 1.28 6.78
C ALA A 231 -19.53 0.51 5.47
N GLN A 232 -19.65 1.18 4.31
CA GLN A 232 -19.37 0.57 3.01
C GLN A 232 -17.89 0.21 2.85
N LEU A 233 -16.97 1.09 3.28
CA LEU A 233 -15.53 0.83 3.28
C LEU A 233 -15.18 -0.38 4.16
N GLU A 234 -15.76 -0.48 5.35
CA GLU A 234 -15.62 -1.65 6.23
C GLU A 234 -16.09 -2.93 5.54
N GLN A 235 -17.26 -2.90 4.88
CA GLN A 235 -17.76 -4.04 4.12
C GLN A 235 -16.82 -4.42 2.96
N GLN A 236 -16.33 -3.42 2.21
CA GLN A 236 -15.37 -3.64 1.14
C GLN A 236 -14.06 -4.22 1.69
N TRP A 237 -13.60 -3.75 2.85
CA TRP A 237 -12.39 -4.20 3.51
C TRP A 237 -12.48 -5.67 3.89
N ASN A 238 -13.60 -6.07 4.50
CA ASN A 238 -13.84 -7.45 4.90
C ASN A 238 -13.95 -8.40 3.70
N LYS A 239 -14.51 -7.93 2.58
CA LYS A 239 -14.58 -8.68 1.31
C LYS A 239 -13.27 -8.64 0.51
N CYS A 240 -12.33 -7.77 0.87
CA CYS A 240 -11.08 -7.61 0.15
C CYS A 240 -10.11 -8.75 0.52
N ILE A 241 -10.14 -9.81 -0.28
CA ILE A 241 -9.18 -10.91 -0.28
C ILE A 241 -8.59 -11.08 -1.69
N GLN A 242 -7.40 -11.68 -1.81
CA GLN A 242 -6.77 -11.96 -3.10
C GLN A 242 -7.59 -12.99 -3.87
N LYS A 243 -7.94 -12.67 -5.12
CA LYS A 243 -8.71 -13.58 -5.99
C LYS A 243 -7.82 -14.70 -6.55
N PRO A 244 -8.38 -15.86 -6.94
CA PRO A 244 -7.60 -17.00 -7.46
C PRO A 244 -6.68 -16.68 -8.65
N ASN A 245 -7.10 -15.76 -9.53
CA ASN A 245 -6.38 -15.37 -10.74
C ASN A 245 -5.80 -13.95 -10.66
N GLU A 246 -5.71 -13.37 -9.47
CA GLU A 246 -5.17 -12.03 -9.25
C GLU A 246 -3.74 -12.15 -8.73
N SER A 247 -2.82 -11.47 -9.39
CA SER A 247 -1.42 -11.42 -8.96
C SER A 247 -1.27 -10.67 -7.64
N ILE A 248 -0.17 -10.92 -6.91
CA ILE A 248 0.13 -10.20 -5.66
C ILE A 248 0.20 -8.68 -5.90
N ASN A 249 0.74 -8.24 -7.04
CA ASN A 249 0.86 -6.80 -7.33
C ASN A 249 -0.50 -6.14 -7.58
N GLU A 250 -1.37 -6.78 -8.37
CA GLU A 250 -2.75 -6.28 -8.59
C GLU A 250 -3.53 -6.23 -7.28
N PHE A 251 -3.41 -7.29 -6.48
CA PHE A 251 -4.03 -7.37 -5.17
C PHE A 251 -3.51 -6.27 -4.24
N LEU A 252 -2.19 -6.04 -4.19
CA LEU A 252 -1.58 -4.99 -3.37
C LEU A 252 -2.13 -3.61 -3.74
N VAL A 253 -2.22 -3.29 -5.04
CA VAL A 253 -2.74 -1.99 -5.50
C VAL A 253 -4.17 -1.77 -4.97
N ARG A 254 -5.02 -2.79 -5.12
CA ARG A 254 -6.42 -2.73 -4.65
C ARG A 254 -6.50 -2.64 -3.12
N LEU A 255 -5.76 -3.48 -2.40
CA LEU A 255 -5.75 -3.48 -0.95
C LEU A 255 -5.20 -2.17 -0.39
N ARG A 256 -4.09 -1.67 -0.91
CA ARG A 256 -3.48 -0.40 -0.48
C ARG A 256 -4.41 0.78 -0.73
N SER A 257 -5.09 0.80 -1.88
CA SER A 257 -6.05 1.87 -2.19
C SER A 257 -7.22 1.90 -1.22
N LEU A 258 -7.66 0.74 -0.72
CA LEU A 258 -8.71 0.65 0.29
C LEU A 258 -8.19 0.94 1.70
N TRP A 259 -7.01 0.42 2.01
CA TRP A 259 -6.32 0.62 3.29
C TRP A 259 -6.03 2.08 3.57
N SER A 260 -5.50 2.84 2.60
CA SER A 260 -5.19 4.27 2.78
C SER A 260 -6.43 5.12 3.03
N GLU A 261 -7.59 4.68 2.56
CA GLU A 261 -8.86 5.36 2.78
C GLU A 261 -9.50 4.99 4.12
N HIS A 262 -9.50 3.70 4.45
CA HIS A 262 -10.18 3.15 5.62
C HIS A 262 -9.36 3.22 6.92
N LYS A 263 -8.03 3.02 6.82
CA LYS A 263 -7.10 2.93 7.96
C LYS A 263 -5.94 3.95 7.86
N PRO A 264 -6.22 5.26 7.85
CA PRO A 264 -5.21 6.31 7.63
C PRO A 264 -4.17 6.45 8.75
N GLN A 265 -4.40 5.86 9.92
CA GLN A 265 -3.49 5.92 11.08
C GLN A 265 -2.58 4.70 11.20
N GLU A 266 -2.80 3.69 10.35
CA GLU A 266 -1.98 2.49 10.34
C GLU A 266 -0.66 2.73 9.57
N THR A 267 0.37 2.00 9.95
CA THR A 267 1.70 2.05 9.33
C THR A 267 1.83 1.04 8.19
N GLU A 268 2.88 1.16 7.39
CA GLU A 268 3.18 0.15 6.35
C GLU A 268 3.36 -1.26 6.93
N HIS A 269 3.85 -1.36 8.18
CA HIS A 269 3.96 -2.64 8.87
C HIS A 269 2.58 -3.27 9.17
N ASP A 270 1.58 -2.46 9.51
CA ASP A 270 0.19 -2.92 9.64
C ASP A 270 -0.36 -3.39 8.29
N LEU A 271 -0.04 -2.70 7.19
CA LEU A 271 -0.40 -3.14 5.84
C LEU A 271 0.19 -4.52 5.52
N VAL A 272 1.44 -4.79 5.91
CA VAL A 272 2.06 -6.13 5.75
C VAL A 272 1.30 -7.19 6.54
N ARG A 273 0.87 -6.90 7.78
CA ARG A 273 0.03 -7.81 8.56
C ARG A 273 -1.32 -8.08 7.87
N HIS A 274 -1.95 -7.05 7.30
CA HIS A 274 -3.18 -7.21 6.53
C HIS A 274 -2.97 -8.02 5.25
N LEU A 275 -1.83 -7.88 4.58
CA LEU A 275 -1.49 -8.70 3.42
C LEU A 275 -1.47 -10.18 3.81
N PHE A 276 -0.74 -10.57 4.85
CA PHE A 276 -0.69 -11.97 5.30
C PHE A 276 -2.05 -12.60 5.59
N THR A 277 -3.01 -11.81 6.10
CA THR A 277 -4.35 -12.30 6.42
C THR A 277 -5.29 -12.32 5.22
N LYS A 278 -4.99 -11.57 4.16
CA LYS A 278 -5.89 -11.40 3.00
C LYS A 278 -5.36 -11.99 1.69
N ILE A 279 -4.10 -12.43 1.63
CA ILE A 279 -3.58 -13.18 0.49
C ILE A 279 -4.20 -14.58 0.40
N ARG A 280 -4.01 -15.21 -0.76
CA ARG A 280 -4.40 -16.60 -1.02
C ARG A 280 -3.73 -17.55 0.00
N PRO A 281 -4.50 -18.40 0.72
CA PRO A 281 -3.95 -19.27 1.77
C PRO A 281 -2.81 -20.17 1.30
N GLN A 282 -2.82 -20.62 0.04
CA GLN A 282 -1.77 -21.47 -0.52
C GLN A 282 -0.40 -20.77 -0.65
N LEU A 283 -0.37 -19.44 -0.70
CA LEU A 283 0.87 -18.67 -0.80
C LEU A 283 1.51 -18.43 0.56
N VAL A 284 0.72 -18.42 1.65
CA VAL A 284 1.21 -18.12 3.01
C VAL A 284 2.35 -19.07 3.43
N PRO A 285 2.25 -20.41 3.28
CA PRO A 285 3.33 -21.32 3.66
C PRO A 285 4.59 -21.16 2.79
N LEU A 286 4.43 -20.71 1.54
CA LEU A 286 5.54 -20.51 0.60
C LEU A 286 6.33 -19.24 0.91
N ILE A 287 5.65 -18.18 1.37
CA ILE A 287 6.28 -16.95 1.84
C ILE A 287 7.05 -17.21 3.15
N GLY A 288 6.44 -18.01 4.04
CA GLY A 288 7.03 -18.37 5.33
C GLY A 288 7.07 -17.20 6.32
N VAL A 289 7.85 -17.35 7.38
CA VAL A 289 8.04 -16.32 8.40
C VAL A 289 9.09 -15.32 7.91
N LEU A 290 8.75 -14.03 7.96
CA LEU A 290 9.70 -12.95 7.69
C LEU A 290 10.34 -12.48 9.00
N THR A 291 11.67 -12.51 9.06
CA THR A 291 12.44 -11.99 10.21
C THR A 291 12.24 -10.48 10.37
N GLU A 292 12.14 -9.76 9.25
CA GLU A 292 11.79 -8.34 9.19
C GLU A 292 10.67 -8.13 8.16
N PRO A 293 9.42 -7.92 8.61
CA PRO A 293 8.27 -7.76 7.72
C PRO A 293 8.20 -6.33 7.18
N THR A 294 9.09 -6.03 6.24
CA THR A 294 8.96 -4.86 5.36
C THR A 294 8.09 -5.24 4.16
N LEU A 295 7.43 -4.24 3.57
CA LEU A 295 6.64 -4.44 2.36
C LEU A 295 7.49 -5.01 1.21
N GLU A 296 8.71 -4.52 1.05
CA GLU A 296 9.61 -4.96 -0.02
C GLU A 296 9.97 -6.44 0.13
N ASN A 297 10.34 -6.84 1.35
CA ASN A 297 10.66 -8.24 1.65
C ASN A 297 9.43 -9.14 1.45
N PHE A 298 8.26 -8.69 1.90
CA PHE A 298 6.99 -9.37 1.63
C PHE A 298 6.75 -9.55 0.13
N LEU A 299 6.87 -8.49 -0.66
CA LEU A 299 6.59 -8.53 -2.09
C LEU A 299 7.56 -9.43 -2.85
N MET A 300 8.84 -9.38 -2.53
CA MET A 300 9.85 -10.27 -3.10
C MET A 300 9.46 -11.74 -2.86
N ARG A 301 9.23 -12.13 -1.61
CA ARG A 301 8.87 -13.51 -1.25
C ARG A 301 7.52 -13.93 -1.80
N ALA A 302 6.54 -13.03 -1.85
CA ALA A 302 5.22 -13.30 -2.40
C ALA A 302 5.27 -13.56 -3.92
N ARG A 303 6.11 -12.82 -4.66
CA ARG A 303 6.35 -13.07 -6.10
C ARG A 303 7.00 -14.42 -6.33
N GLU A 304 8.01 -14.78 -5.52
CA GLU A 304 8.63 -16.11 -5.58
C GLU A 304 7.60 -17.22 -5.30
N ALA A 305 6.75 -17.03 -4.29
CA ALA A 305 5.67 -17.96 -3.97
C ALA A 305 4.69 -18.14 -5.14
N GLU A 306 4.32 -17.06 -5.85
CA GLU A 306 3.45 -17.16 -7.04
C GLU A 306 4.12 -17.95 -8.17
N LEU A 307 5.42 -17.76 -8.40
CA LEU A 307 6.16 -18.52 -9.41
C LEU A 307 6.22 -20.01 -9.08
N ILE A 308 6.41 -20.35 -7.81
CA ILE A 308 6.40 -21.74 -7.32
C ILE A 308 5.01 -22.36 -7.49
N ASP A 309 3.95 -21.65 -7.10
CA ASP A 309 2.55 -22.10 -7.22
C ASP A 309 2.15 -22.33 -8.69
N PHE A 310 2.54 -21.41 -9.57
CA PHE A 310 2.33 -21.54 -11.01
C PHE A 310 3.07 -22.75 -11.59
N SER A 311 4.33 -22.95 -11.19
CA SER A 311 5.15 -24.08 -11.66
C SER A 311 4.58 -25.43 -11.21
N ARG A 312 4.12 -25.53 -9.96
CA ARG A 312 3.45 -26.72 -9.42
C ARG A 312 2.17 -27.03 -10.18
N SER A 313 1.36 -26.00 -10.44
CA SER A 313 0.14 -26.13 -11.23
C SER A 313 0.44 -26.68 -12.62
N LYS A 314 1.44 -26.13 -13.33
CA LYS A 314 1.84 -26.61 -14.66
C LYS A 314 2.35 -28.06 -14.68
N GLN A 315 3.10 -28.47 -13.65
CA GLN A 315 3.59 -29.86 -13.53
C GLN A 315 2.45 -30.85 -13.34
N THR A 316 1.42 -30.52 -12.55
CA THR A 316 0.23 -31.39 -12.38
C THR A 316 -0.55 -31.59 -13.68
N PHE A 317 -0.58 -30.60 -14.59
CA PHE A 317 -1.18 -30.75 -15.91
C PHE A 317 -0.35 -31.66 -16.84
N ASN A 318 0.98 -31.63 -16.73
CA ASN A 318 1.86 -32.45 -17.56
C ASN A 318 1.92 -33.92 -17.11
N THR A 319 1.90 -34.20 -15.80
CA THR A 319 1.93 -35.58 -15.28
C THR A 319 0.63 -36.35 -15.55
N ASN A 320 -0.51 -35.65 -15.63
CA ASN A 320 -1.78 -36.26 -16.04
C ASN A 320 -1.84 -36.57 -17.54
N ASN A 321 -0.93 -36.03 -18.35
CA ASN A 321 -0.87 -36.30 -19.80
C ASN A 321 0.15 -37.40 -20.16
N SER A 322 1.09 -37.73 -19.26
CA SER A 322 2.11 -38.78 -19.47
C SER A 322 1.82 -40.11 -18.78
N ASN A 323 0.73 -40.22 -18.00
CA ASN A 323 0.20 -41.51 -17.55
C ASN A 323 -0.91 -42.04 -18.48
N SER A 324 -0.57 -42.20 -19.77
CA SER A 324 -1.20 -43.26 -20.56
C SER A 324 -0.40 -44.54 -20.34
N PRO A 325 -0.99 -45.60 -19.77
CA PRO A 325 -0.27 -46.86 -19.61
C PRO A 325 -0.06 -47.47 -21.00
N THR A 326 1.15 -47.34 -21.53
CA THR A 326 1.60 -48.14 -22.67
C THR A 326 1.73 -49.58 -22.19
N PHE A 327 0.70 -50.36 -22.49
CA PHE A 327 0.66 -51.81 -22.39
C PHE A 327 1.84 -52.42 -23.16
N SER A 328 2.80 -53.01 -22.44
CA SER A 328 3.48 -54.21 -22.92
C SER A 328 2.60 -55.41 -22.59
N THR A 329 1.95 -55.91 -23.64
CA THR A 329 1.50 -57.29 -23.87
C THR A 329 1.61 -58.28 -22.71
N ARG A 330 0.46 -58.62 -22.12
CA ARG A 330 -0.13 -59.97 -22.06
C ARG A 330 -1.07 -60.06 -20.86
N SER A 331 -2.38 -59.98 -21.11
CA SER A 331 -3.30 -61.03 -20.69
C SER A 331 -4.67 -60.81 -21.31
N ASN A 332 -5.18 -61.88 -21.93
CA ASN A 332 -6.56 -62.01 -22.37
C ASN A 332 -7.53 -61.74 -21.22
N ARG A 333 -8.45 -60.79 -21.39
CA ARG A 333 -9.81 -60.91 -20.83
C ARG A 333 -10.80 -60.02 -21.59
N LEU A 334 -11.40 -60.66 -22.59
CA LEU A 334 -12.85 -60.68 -22.85
C LEU A 334 -13.61 -59.37 -22.52
N THR A 335 -13.83 -58.61 -23.60
CA THR A 335 -15.06 -57.88 -23.95
C THR A 335 -16.22 -58.00 -22.95
N ASN A 336 -16.58 -56.89 -22.30
CA ASN A 336 -17.92 -56.70 -21.77
C ASN A 336 -18.59 -55.51 -22.50
N PRO A 337 -19.72 -55.70 -23.21
CA PRO A 337 -20.26 -54.73 -24.16
C PRO A 337 -21.42 -53.93 -23.55
N ARG A 338 -21.18 -52.79 -22.89
CA ARG A 338 -22.27 -51.90 -22.43
C ARG A 338 -21.91 -50.40 -22.32
N SER A 339 -21.17 -49.82 -23.27
CA SER A 339 -21.19 -48.37 -23.42
C SER A 339 -22.28 -47.98 -24.41
N ASN A 340 -23.42 -47.52 -23.89
CA ASN A 340 -24.50 -46.82 -24.63
C ASN A 340 -24.04 -45.46 -25.19
N VAL A 341 -22.77 -45.34 -25.54
CA VAL A 341 -22.17 -44.14 -26.12
C VAL A 341 -22.40 -44.18 -27.62
N VAL A 342 -23.18 -43.20 -28.09
CA VAL A 342 -23.47 -42.95 -29.51
C VAL A 342 -22.57 -41.83 -30.00
N CYS A 343 -21.93 -42.04 -31.15
CA CYS A 343 -21.07 -41.05 -31.76
C CYS A 343 -21.86 -39.85 -32.29
N TYR A 344 -21.62 -38.64 -31.76
CA TYR A 344 -22.33 -37.42 -32.20
C TYR A 344 -22.06 -36.99 -33.65
N ASN A 345 -21.06 -37.57 -34.33
CA ASN A 345 -20.77 -37.28 -35.75
C ASN A 345 -21.55 -38.20 -36.71
N CYS A 346 -21.73 -39.48 -36.37
CA CYS A 346 -22.37 -40.47 -37.27
C CYS A 346 -23.60 -41.19 -36.69
N ASN A 347 -23.94 -40.90 -35.43
CA ASN A 347 -25.04 -41.50 -34.67
C ASN A 347 -24.99 -43.03 -34.51
N ILE A 348 -23.81 -43.66 -34.66
CA ILE A 348 -23.61 -45.10 -34.47
C ILE A 348 -23.08 -45.36 -33.05
N PRO A 349 -23.64 -46.33 -32.30
CA PRO A 349 -23.16 -46.70 -30.97
C PRO A 349 -21.79 -47.39 -31.00
N GLY A 350 -21.04 -47.30 -29.90
CA GLY A 350 -19.79 -48.03 -29.69
C GLY A 350 -18.51 -47.22 -29.89
N HIS A 351 -18.60 -45.93 -30.22
CA HIS A 351 -17.45 -45.02 -30.27
C HIS A 351 -17.86 -43.55 -30.02
N LEU A 352 -16.91 -42.70 -29.65
CA LEU A 352 -17.10 -41.24 -29.51
C LEU A 352 -16.80 -40.52 -30.82
N ALA A 353 -17.27 -39.27 -30.98
CA ALA A 353 -17.03 -38.46 -32.18
C ALA A 353 -15.54 -38.28 -32.51
N SER A 354 -14.67 -38.26 -31.51
CA SER A 354 -13.21 -38.20 -31.65
C SER A 354 -12.58 -39.46 -32.26
N GLN A 355 -13.29 -40.59 -32.24
CA GLN A 355 -12.85 -41.88 -32.78
C GLN A 355 -13.63 -42.24 -34.06
N CYS A 356 -14.37 -41.28 -34.62
CA CYS A 356 -15.17 -41.50 -35.82
C CYS A 356 -14.29 -41.44 -37.07
N THR A 357 -14.33 -42.49 -37.88
CA THR A 357 -13.60 -42.56 -39.16
C THR A 357 -14.31 -41.84 -40.31
N ARG A 358 -15.50 -41.27 -40.07
CA ARG A 358 -16.24 -40.49 -41.08
C ARG A 358 -15.82 -39.01 -41.03
N PRO A 359 -15.67 -38.35 -42.19
CA PRO A 359 -15.32 -36.94 -42.25
C PRO A 359 -16.37 -36.08 -41.53
N HIS A 360 -15.91 -35.12 -40.74
CA HIS A 360 -16.77 -34.23 -39.96
C HIS A 360 -17.45 -33.23 -40.89
N PHE A 361 -18.76 -33.32 -41.08
CA PHE A 361 -19.51 -32.33 -41.84
C PHE A 361 -19.70 -31.07 -40.98
N SER A 362 -18.81 -30.10 -41.14
CA SER A 362 -18.99 -28.74 -40.62
C SER A 362 -20.17 -28.09 -41.36
N THR A 363 -21.35 -28.09 -40.74
CA THR A 363 -22.47 -27.26 -41.20
C THR A 363 -22.51 -26.01 -40.34
N TYR A 364 -21.94 -24.92 -40.87
CA TYR A 364 -22.37 -23.58 -40.50
C TYR A 364 -23.82 -23.43 -40.95
N SER A 365 -24.77 -23.48 -40.01
CA SER A 365 -26.12 -22.97 -40.22
C SER A 365 -26.31 -21.73 -39.37
N THR A 366 -26.46 -20.63 -40.09
CA THR A 366 -26.87 -19.30 -39.66
C THR A 366 -28.14 -19.36 -38.82
N ASN A 367 -28.06 -18.91 -37.57
CA ASN A 367 -29.22 -18.73 -36.71
C ASN A 367 -29.80 -17.32 -36.93
N THR A 368 -30.80 -17.23 -37.81
CA THR A 368 -31.71 -16.08 -37.88
C THR A 368 -32.77 -16.20 -36.79
N LYS A 369 -32.94 -15.11 -36.04
CA LYS A 369 -33.97 -14.83 -35.05
C LYS A 369 -35.37 -15.32 -35.46
N ASN A 370 -36.06 -16.00 -34.54
CA ASN A 370 -37.35 -15.59 -33.99
C ASN A 370 -37.63 -16.32 -32.69
#